data_AF-A0A4Q4VLK6-F1
#
_entry.id   AF-A0A4Q4VLK6-F1
#
_cell.length_a   1.000
_cell.length_b   1.000
_cell.length_c   1.000
_cell.angle_alpha   90.00
_cell.angle_beta   90.00
_cell.angle_gamma   90.00
#
_symmetry.space_group_name_H-M   'P 1'
#
loop_
_entity.id
_entity.type
_entity.pdbx_description
1 polymer ?
#
loop_
_entity_poly.entity_id
_entity_poly.type
_entity_poly.pdbx_seq_one_letter_code
_entity_poly.pdbx_strand_id
1 'polypeptide(L)'
;MDPSRERRSHGCISAWDSQEFLVGRSEPQPIRRRGLKKHGPYSIQMRNETGIETWGPWFNGVELLESKNVSAINVEAAKSKEVAIVGAGMAGLMTYLVHQAGMKNVSIIEASQRLGGRTHTEYLSGGPFEYSYQEMGPMRFPETVEYLNRTYNITDHQLVLQLGDEMDRLNHHVRNFSVEFIPWIQSNLNGLYYRNGFKLDTGLPPTVSQSSQNRSSSSSSPMTPSMEALSEKLDAFLSNETFLGEIATNIYNAHRDWLVEGLGGMGGDTWSEFAYMVNYLNATMEDADAFSGADPSFWIDRQPGKPSMVD
;
A
#
# COMPACT_ATOMS: atom_id res chain seq x y z
N MET A 1 -16.26 -2.96 46.14
CA MET A 1 -15.16 -3.11 45.18
C MET A 1 -14.60 -1.73 44.93
N ASP A 2 -13.35 -1.51 45.32
CA ASP A 2 -12.66 -0.21 45.30
C ASP A 2 -12.20 0.15 43.88
N PRO A 3 -12.57 1.33 43.32
CA PRO A 3 -12.18 1.76 41.97
C PRO A 3 -10.74 2.29 41.87
N SER A 4 -9.90 2.18 42.90
CA SER A 4 -8.59 2.84 42.97
C SER A 4 -7.38 2.11 42.32
N ARG A 5 -7.57 1.00 41.58
CA ARG A 5 -6.44 0.28 40.94
C ARG A 5 -6.34 0.53 39.43
N GLU A 6 -6.08 1.78 39.03
CA GLU A 6 -5.38 2.04 37.76
C GLU A 6 -3.94 1.51 37.89
N ARG A 7 -3.63 0.37 37.27
CA ARG A 7 -2.25 -0.10 37.15
C ARG A 7 -1.48 0.90 36.29
N ARG A 8 -0.70 1.77 36.93
CA ARG A 8 0.34 2.56 36.26
C ARG A 8 1.39 1.58 35.75
N SER A 9 1.29 1.20 34.49
CA SER A 9 2.35 0.47 33.79
C SER A 9 3.51 1.44 33.59
N HIS A 10 4.46 1.43 34.53
CA HIS A 10 5.72 2.15 34.37
C HIS A 10 6.64 1.32 33.47
N GLY A 11 6.93 1.82 32.26
CA GLY A 11 7.92 1.23 31.37
C GLY A 11 9.24 2.00 31.47
N CYS A 12 10.37 1.33 31.28
CA CYS A 12 11.67 1.99 31.13
C CYS A 12 12.02 2.07 29.64
N ILE A 13 12.68 3.14 29.23
CA ILE A 13 13.34 3.23 27.92
C ILE A 13 14.72 2.61 28.08
N SER A 14 15.09 1.70 27.19
CA SER A 14 16.39 1.02 27.19
C SER A 14 17.13 1.36 25.90
N ALA A 15 18.40 1.74 26.02
CA ALA A 15 19.29 2.01 24.90
C ALA A 15 20.30 0.86 24.79
N TRP A 16 20.50 0.38 23.58
CA TRP A 16 21.38 -0.74 23.26
C TRP A 16 22.43 -0.28 22.25
N ASP A 17 23.66 -0.76 22.37
CA ASP A 17 24.68 -0.53 21.35
C ASP A 17 24.55 -1.50 20.16
N SER A 18 25.45 -1.37 19.20
CA SER A 18 25.50 -2.20 17.99
C SER A 18 25.86 -3.66 18.26
N GLN A 19 26.26 -4.03 19.48
CA GLN A 19 26.53 -5.39 19.91
C GLN A 19 25.41 -5.95 20.81
N GLU A 20 24.26 -5.26 20.85
CA GLU A 20 23.11 -5.60 21.70
C GLU A 20 23.44 -5.59 23.20
N PHE A 21 24.44 -4.81 23.63
CA PHE A 21 24.66 -4.56 25.05
C PHE A 21 23.83 -3.37 25.51
N LEU A 22 23.21 -3.51 26.68
CA LEU A 22 22.46 -2.44 27.32
C LEU A 22 23.42 -1.34 27.77
N VAL A 23 23.41 -0.20 27.09
CA VAL A 23 24.28 0.96 27.40
C VAL A 23 23.61 1.99 28.29
N GLY A 24 22.28 1.95 28.42
CA GLY A 24 21.57 2.87 29.30
C GLY A 24 20.12 2.45 29.51
N ARG A 25 19.61 2.74 30.70
CA ARG A 25 18.21 2.54 31.02
C ARG A 25 17.68 3.77 31.74
N SER A 26 16.56 4.31 31.26
CA SER A 26 15.91 5.42 31.92
C SER A 26 15.32 5.00 33.25
N GLU A 27 15.15 5.96 34.16
CA GLU A 27 14.19 5.81 35.26
C GLU A 27 12.79 5.41 34.73
N PRO A 28 11.96 4.73 35.53
CA PRO A 28 10.63 4.31 35.12
C PRO A 28 9.80 5.49 34.62
N GLN A 29 9.47 5.50 33.34
CA GLN A 29 8.72 6.58 32.73
C GLN A 29 7.23 6.40 33.04
N PRO A 30 6.58 7.38 33.70
CA PRO A 30 5.17 7.32 33.98
C PRO A 30 4.37 7.49 32.69
N ILE A 31 3.97 6.36 32.08
CA ILE A 31 3.02 6.37 30.97
C ILE A 31 1.63 6.64 31.56
N ARG A 32 1.24 7.91 31.63
CA ARG A 32 -0.16 8.26 31.86
C ARG A 32 -0.91 7.88 30.61
N ARG A 33 -1.74 6.83 30.68
CA ARG A 33 -2.85 6.70 29.74
C ARG A 33 -3.67 7.98 29.89
N ARG A 34 -3.49 8.93 28.96
CA ARG A 34 -4.50 9.96 28.79
C ARG A 34 -5.77 9.18 28.47
N GLY A 35 -6.75 9.21 29.38
CA GLY A 35 -8.11 8.88 28.98
C GLY A 35 -8.37 9.68 27.70
N LEU A 36 -8.83 9.02 26.64
CA LEU A 36 -9.20 9.68 25.39
C LEU A 36 -10.01 10.92 25.81
N LYS A 37 -9.46 12.11 25.59
CA LYS A 37 -10.25 13.32 25.79
C LYS A 37 -11.42 13.13 24.84
N LYS A 38 -12.64 12.98 25.37
CA LYS A 38 -13.84 13.18 24.55
C LYS A 38 -13.60 14.46 23.78
N HIS A 39 -13.68 14.37 22.44
CA HIS A 39 -13.35 15.45 21.50
C HIS A 39 -13.72 16.80 22.11
N GLY A 40 -12.72 17.56 22.55
CA GLY A 40 -12.96 18.84 23.20
C GLY A 40 -13.43 19.86 22.16
N PRO A 41 -14.04 20.98 22.56
CA PRO A 41 -14.46 22.05 21.66
C PRO A 41 -13.29 22.71 20.88
N TYR A 42 -12.05 22.32 21.18
CA TYR A 42 -10.81 22.78 20.53
C TYR A 42 -10.11 21.68 19.72
N SER A 43 -10.78 20.60 19.33
CA SER A 43 -10.22 19.71 18.30
C SER A 43 -10.02 20.50 17.02
N ILE A 44 -8.87 20.32 16.34
CA ILE A 44 -8.72 20.77 14.95
C ILE A 44 -9.86 20.10 14.19
N GLN A 45 -10.86 20.88 13.80
CA GLN A 45 -11.99 20.39 13.04
C GLN A 45 -11.44 19.96 11.69
N MET A 46 -11.36 18.67 11.40
CA MET A 46 -10.90 18.19 10.10
C MET A 46 -12.03 18.38 9.10
N ARG A 47 -12.14 19.59 8.57
CA ARG A 47 -13.15 19.97 7.59
C ARG A 47 -12.49 20.76 6.45
N ASN A 48 -13.15 20.82 5.30
CA ASN A 48 -12.65 21.55 4.14
C ASN A 48 -12.32 23.02 4.47
N GLU A 49 -13.07 23.69 5.37
CA GLU A 49 -12.80 25.08 5.76
C GLU A 49 -11.47 25.26 6.51
N THR A 50 -10.93 24.19 7.08
CA THR A 50 -9.62 24.17 7.75
C THR A 50 -8.48 23.69 6.83
N GLY A 51 -8.78 23.44 5.56
CA GLY A 51 -7.83 22.90 4.58
C GLY A 51 -7.52 21.41 4.78
N ILE A 52 -8.29 20.69 5.60
CA ILE A 52 -8.12 19.26 5.85
C ILE A 52 -9.28 18.53 5.17
N GLU A 53 -8.98 17.92 4.03
CA GLU A 53 -9.90 17.02 3.32
C GLU A 53 -9.84 15.63 3.96
N THR A 54 -10.89 15.21 4.66
CA THR A 54 -10.91 13.95 5.42
C THR A 54 -10.85 12.70 4.54
N TRP A 55 -11.16 12.83 3.25
CA TRP A 55 -11.14 11.75 2.27
C TRP A 55 -9.74 11.45 1.72
N GLY A 56 -8.73 12.25 2.10
CA GLY A 56 -7.34 12.05 1.73
C GLY A 56 -6.90 13.15 0.78
N PRO A 57 -6.25 14.21 1.26
CA PRO A 57 -5.77 15.26 0.39
C PRO A 57 -4.61 14.66 -0.41
N TRP A 58 -4.85 14.28 -1.67
CA TRP A 58 -3.75 14.32 -2.59
C TRP A 58 -3.29 15.77 -2.67
N PHE A 59 -2.04 16.00 -2.34
CA PHE A 59 -1.46 17.32 -2.26
C PHE A 59 -0.17 17.33 -3.05
N ASN A 60 -0.08 18.22 -4.04
CA ASN A 60 1.12 18.39 -4.85
C ASN A 60 2.19 19.17 -4.07
N GLY A 61 2.96 18.44 -3.25
CA GLY A 61 4.01 19.03 -2.44
C GLY A 61 5.15 19.64 -3.24
N VAL A 62 5.46 19.09 -4.41
CA VAL A 62 6.54 19.61 -5.26
C VAL A 62 6.16 20.98 -5.80
N GLU A 63 4.98 21.10 -6.39
CA GLU A 63 4.48 22.39 -6.92
C GLU A 63 4.38 23.47 -5.83
N LEU A 64 3.92 23.11 -4.62
CA LEU A 64 3.91 24.07 -3.51
C LEU A 64 5.32 24.51 -3.12
N LEU A 65 6.32 23.63 -3.19
CA LEU A 65 7.69 23.94 -2.80
C LEU A 65 8.43 24.72 -3.90
N GLU A 66 8.21 24.39 -5.18
CA GLU A 66 8.79 25.12 -6.32
C GLU A 66 8.33 26.58 -6.38
N SER A 67 7.07 26.83 -6.01
CA SER A 67 6.55 28.20 -5.93
C SER A 67 7.06 29.00 -4.73
N LYS A 68 7.78 28.37 -3.80
CA LYS A 68 8.32 29.05 -2.60
C LYS A 68 9.77 29.46 -2.80
N ASN A 69 10.01 30.78 -2.77
CA ASN A 69 11.37 31.31 -2.69
C ASN A 69 11.87 31.30 -1.23
N VAL A 70 12.67 30.30 -0.87
CA VAL A 70 13.22 30.14 0.48
C VAL A 70 14.55 30.88 0.61
N SER A 71 14.63 31.87 1.51
CA SER A 71 15.86 32.63 1.73
C SER A 71 16.97 31.76 2.34
N ALA A 72 18.23 32.11 2.07
CA ALA A 72 19.39 31.40 2.63
C ALA A 72 19.39 31.37 4.17
N ILE A 73 18.89 32.43 4.82
CA ILE A 73 18.76 32.52 6.28
C ILE A 73 17.78 31.45 6.78
N ASN A 74 16.66 31.25 6.08
CA ASN A 74 15.67 30.23 6.45
C ASN A 74 16.22 28.81 6.25
N VAL A 75 17.06 28.59 5.23
CA VAL A 75 17.72 27.30 5.01
C VAL A 75 18.67 26.95 6.16
N GLU A 76 19.53 27.89 6.57
CA GLU A 76 20.47 27.66 7.67
C GLU A 76 19.75 27.45 9.01
N ALA A 77 18.71 28.25 9.27
CA ALA A 77 17.86 28.08 10.43
C ALA A 77 17.13 26.72 10.44
N ALA A 78 16.77 26.17 9.29
CA ALA A 78 16.18 24.84 9.17
C ALA A 78 17.21 23.72 9.40
N LYS A 79 18.41 23.84 8.81
CA LYS A 79 19.48 22.83 8.95
C LYS A 79 20.04 22.71 10.37
N SER A 80 19.96 23.78 11.15
CA SER A 80 20.38 23.78 12.56
C SER A 80 19.36 23.12 13.50
N LYS A 81 18.14 22.81 13.05
CA LYS A 81 17.12 22.16 13.88
C LYS A 81 17.49 20.72 14.20
N GLU A 82 17.16 20.32 15.42
CA GLU A 82 17.17 18.91 15.81
C GLU A 82 15.83 18.27 15.44
N VAL A 83 15.90 17.16 14.72
CA VAL A 83 14.75 16.42 14.21
C VAL A 83 14.78 15.00 14.77
N ALA A 84 13.69 14.60 15.41
CA ALA A 84 13.47 13.22 15.82
C ALA A 84 12.42 12.57 14.91
N ILE A 85 12.80 11.47 14.27
CA ILE A 85 11.93 10.63 13.44
C ILE A 85 11.44 9.47 14.33
N VAL A 86 10.12 9.37 14.53
CA VAL A 86 9.54 8.29 15.32
C VAL A 86 9.08 7.17 14.39
N GLY A 87 9.73 6.02 14.49
CA GLY A 87 9.51 4.84 13.67
C GLY A 87 10.54 4.70 12.55
N ALA A 88 11.24 3.57 12.54
CA ALA A 88 12.20 3.16 11.51
C ALA A 88 11.58 2.22 10.46
N GLY A 89 10.31 2.47 10.10
CA GLY A 89 9.72 1.88 8.89
C GLY A 89 10.23 2.59 7.63
N MET A 90 9.83 2.11 6.44
CA MET A 90 10.27 2.67 5.16
C MET A 90 10.13 4.20 5.06
N ALA A 91 9.01 4.78 5.53
CA ALA A 91 8.80 6.23 5.53
C ALA A 91 9.80 6.98 6.42
N GLY A 92 10.10 6.46 7.61
CA GLY A 92 11.06 7.06 8.53
C GLY A 92 12.50 6.94 8.02
N LEU A 93 12.87 5.76 7.50
CA LEU A 93 14.19 5.52 6.90
C LEU A 93 14.41 6.37 5.66
N MET A 94 13.40 6.52 4.80
CA MET A 94 13.47 7.41 3.64
C MET A 94 13.60 8.87 4.09
N THR A 95 12.85 9.29 5.11
CA THR A 95 12.96 10.65 5.67
C THR A 95 14.37 10.92 6.20
N TYR A 96 15.08 9.93 6.73
CA TYR A 96 16.46 10.10 7.20
C TYR A 96 17.43 10.56 6.11
N LEU A 97 17.11 10.32 4.83
CA LEU A 97 17.91 10.78 3.69
C LEU A 97 17.99 12.31 3.57
N VAL A 98 17.15 13.08 4.28
CA VAL A 98 17.33 14.54 4.41
C VAL A 98 18.71 14.93 4.96
N HIS A 99 19.41 13.99 5.60
CA HIS A 99 20.81 14.15 5.96
C HIS A 99 21.69 14.54 4.77
N GLN A 100 21.42 14.00 3.58
CA GLN A 100 22.15 14.35 2.34
C GLN A 100 21.96 15.81 1.93
N ALA A 101 20.81 16.41 2.28
CA ALA A 101 20.55 17.84 2.07
C ALA A 101 21.25 18.73 3.13
N GLY A 102 22.01 18.14 4.05
CA GLY A 102 22.78 18.83 5.09
C GLY A 102 22.08 18.96 6.44
N MET A 103 20.93 18.30 6.65
CA MET A 103 20.29 18.22 7.96
C MET A 103 21.01 17.17 8.82
N LYS A 104 22.01 17.60 9.61
CA LYS A 104 22.87 16.67 10.35
C LYS A 104 22.31 16.22 11.70
N ASN A 105 21.45 17.03 12.31
CA ASN A 105 20.91 16.78 13.63
C ASN A 105 19.61 15.95 13.55
N VAL A 106 19.69 14.76 12.96
CA VAL A 106 18.54 13.86 12.77
C VAL A 106 18.75 12.58 13.56
N SER A 107 17.78 12.22 14.37
CA SER A 107 17.75 10.96 15.14
C SER A 107 16.52 10.13 14.75
N ILE A 108 16.65 8.80 14.79
CA ILE A 108 15.53 7.87 14.60
C ILE A 108 15.28 7.15 15.93
N ILE A 109 14.02 7.09 16.33
CA ILE A 109 13.55 6.38 17.52
C ILE A 109 12.61 5.26 17.06
N GLU A 110 13.06 4.02 17.18
CA GLU A 110 12.27 2.83 16.82
C GLU A 110 11.82 2.10 18.08
N ALA A 111 10.56 1.67 18.09
CA ALA A 111 9.97 0.98 19.23
C ALA A 111 10.29 -0.52 19.26
N SER A 112 10.48 -1.13 18.08
CA SER A 112 10.80 -2.54 17.93
C SER A 112 12.30 -2.81 17.93
N GLN A 113 12.67 -4.09 17.95
CA GLN A 113 14.06 -4.54 17.89
C GLN A 113 14.58 -4.71 16.44
N ARG A 114 13.83 -4.23 15.44
CA ARG A 114 14.23 -4.30 14.02
C ARG A 114 13.85 -3.03 13.27
N LEU A 115 14.48 -2.84 12.12
CA LEU A 115 14.13 -1.78 11.17
C LEU A 115 13.19 -2.32 10.08
N GLY A 116 12.55 -1.44 9.30
CA GLY A 116 11.73 -1.80 8.14
C GLY A 116 10.21 -1.78 8.41
N GLY A 117 9.79 -1.95 9.66
CA GLY A 117 8.39 -1.85 10.05
C GLY A 117 7.54 -2.95 9.40
N ARG A 118 6.64 -2.59 8.48
CA ARG A 118 5.79 -3.57 7.76
C ARG A 118 6.56 -4.35 6.69
N THR A 119 7.71 -3.85 6.24
CA THR A 119 8.62 -4.60 5.38
C THR A 119 9.41 -5.56 6.25
N HIS A 120 9.02 -6.84 6.23
CA HIS A 120 9.60 -7.87 7.10
C HIS A 120 9.69 -9.20 6.36
N THR A 121 10.90 -9.72 6.27
CA THR A 121 11.22 -11.04 5.73
C THR A 121 11.65 -11.93 6.88
N GLU A 122 10.95 -13.04 7.09
CA GLU A 122 11.33 -14.04 8.08
C GLU A 122 12.20 -15.10 7.42
N TYR A 123 13.39 -15.33 7.98
CA TYR A 123 14.29 -16.39 7.52
C TYR A 123 14.06 -17.66 8.35
N LEU A 124 13.81 -18.77 7.67
CA LEU A 124 13.62 -20.08 8.29
C LEU A 124 14.99 -20.77 8.46
N SER A 125 15.01 -22.10 8.53
CA SER A 125 16.18 -22.89 8.92
C SER A 125 17.41 -22.73 8.03
N GLY A 126 17.27 -22.20 6.81
CA GLY A 126 18.35 -22.08 5.84
C GLY A 126 18.93 -20.67 5.63
N GLY A 127 18.37 -19.66 6.30
CA GLY A 127 18.81 -18.27 6.09
C GLY A 127 18.52 -17.73 4.68
N PRO A 128 19.05 -16.54 4.34
CA PRO A 128 18.69 -15.80 3.12
C PRO A 128 19.06 -16.50 1.81
N PHE A 129 20.14 -17.28 1.79
CA PHE A 129 20.68 -17.84 0.55
C PHE A 129 20.21 -19.26 0.23
N GLU A 130 19.41 -19.87 1.10
CA GLU A 130 18.83 -21.19 0.89
C GLU A 130 17.38 -21.13 0.39
N TYR A 131 16.91 -19.94 -0.02
CA TYR A 131 15.51 -19.68 -0.43
C TYR A 131 14.49 -20.14 0.62
N SER A 132 14.93 -20.19 1.88
CA SER A 132 14.14 -20.60 3.03
C SER A 132 13.71 -19.35 3.79
N TYR A 133 12.85 -18.55 3.17
CA TYR A 133 12.34 -17.32 3.75
C TYR A 133 10.90 -17.07 3.33
N GLN A 134 10.22 -16.22 4.11
CA GLN A 134 8.84 -15.82 3.84
C GLN A 134 8.71 -14.32 4.03
N GLU A 135 8.16 -13.63 3.03
CA GLU A 135 7.72 -12.25 3.19
C GLU A 135 6.48 -12.22 4.10
N MET A 136 6.57 -11.47 5.19
CA MET A 136 5.48 -11.26 6.16
C MET A 136 4.76 -9.93 5.92
N GLY A 137 5.12 -9.23 4.84
CA GLY A 137 4.61 -7.91 4.48
C GLY A 137 4.53 -7.72 2.96
N PRO A 138 5.09 -6.63 2.39
CA PRO A 138 5.17 -6.44 0.95
C PRO A 138 5.96 -7.57 0.30
N MET A 139 5.47 -8.08 -0.84
CA MET A 139 6.09 -9.20 -1.55
C MET A 139 6.46 -8.90 -3.01
N ARG A 140 6.01 -7.76 -3.56
CA ARG A 140 6.22 -7.39 -4.96
C ARG A 140 6.07 -5.89 -5.21
N PHE A 141 6.80 -5.40 -6.21
CA PHE A 141 6.70 -4.04 -6.72
C PHE A 141 6.29 -4.09 -8.20
N PRO A 142 5.02 -3.84 -8.53
CA PRO A 142 4.57 -3.72 -9.92
C PRO A 142 5.31 -2.63 -10.68
N GLU A 143 5.97 -2.96 -11.79
CA GLU A 143 6.64 -1.98 -12.66
C GLU A 143 5.72 -1.46 -13.76
N THR A 144 4.87 -2.35 -14.26
CA THR A 144 3.91 -2.08 -15.32
C THR A 144 2.56 -2.69 -14.99
N VAL A 145 1.52 -2.17 -15.62
CA VAL A 145 0.16 -2.73 -15.59
C VAL A 145 -0.43 -2.73 -16.99
N GLU A 146 -1.20 -3.76 -17.31
CA GLU A 146 -1.90 -3.87 -18.58
C GLU A 146 -3.38 -3.56 -18.38
N TYR A 147 -3.87 -2.54 -19.09
CA TYR A 147 -5.28 -2.16 -19.11
C TYR A 147 -5.74 -2.04 -20.56
N LEU A 148 -6.84 -2.71 -20.90
CA LEU A 148 -7.45 -2.64 -22.24
C LEU A 148 -6.44 -2.87 -23.40
N ASN A 149 -5.59 -3.91 -23.24
CA ASN A 149 -4.50 -4.27 -24.16
C ASN A 149 -3.42 -3.20 -24.35
N ARG A 150 -3.29 -2.26 -23.40
CA ARG A 150 -2.21 -1.28 -23.35
C ARG A 150 -1.40 -1.45 -22.08
N THR A 151 -0.08 -1.46 -22.22
CA THR A 151 0.84 -1.49 -21.09
C THR A 151 1.16 -0.06 -20.64
N TYR A 152 0.97 0.20 -19.35
CA TYR A 152 1.32 1.44 -18.68
C TYR A 152 2.48 1.19 -17.72
N ASN A 153 3.44 2.13 -17.69
CA ASN A 153 4.46 2.15 -16.66
C ASN A 153 3.89 2.75 -15.39
N ILE A 154 4.16 2.12 -14.24
CA ILE A 154 3.66 2.58 -12.95
C ILE A 154 4.67 3.57 -12.37
N THR A 155 4.33 4.86 -12.35
CA THR A 155 5.26 5.90 -11.90
C THR A 155 5.54 5.81 -10.41
N ASP A 156 4.53 5.52 -9.59
CA ASP A 156 4.65 5.60 -8.13
C ASP A 156 5.67 4.60 -7.56
N HIS A 157 5.83 3.43 -8.20
CA HIS A 157 6.82 2.43 -7.78
C HIS A 157 8.22 2.71 -8.32
N GLN A 158 8.39 3.58 -9.31
CA GLN A 158 9.73 3.96 -9.82
C GLN A 158 10.59 4.57 -8.73
N LEU A 159 9.99 5.28 -7.76
CA LEU A 159 10.70 5.84 -6.62
C LEU A 159 11.41 4.76 -5.78
N VAL A 160 10.83 3.56 -5.68
CA VAL A 160 11.44 2.43 -4.98
C VAL A 160 12.66 1.91 -5.75
N LEU A 161 12.55 1.78 -7.07
CA LEU A 161 13.64 1.33 -7.94
C LEU A 161 14.79 2.34 -7.94
N GLN A 162 14.48 3.63 -8.13
CA GLN A 162 15.43 4.73 -8.08
C GLN A 162 16.11 4.85 -6.71
N LEU A 163 15.38 4.59 -5.63
CA LEU A 163 15.98 4.54 -4.30
C LEU A 163 16.98 3.39 -4.18
N GLY A 164 16.68 2.21 -4.75
CA GLY A 164 17.63 1.10 -4.83
C GLY A 164 18.93 1.53 -5.53
N ASP A 165 18.80 2.13 -6.73
CA ASP A 165 19.95 2.63 -7.50
C ASP A 165 20.76 3.70 -6.74
N GLU A 166 20.07 4.60 -6.03
CA GLU A 166 20.71 5.64 -5.22
C GLU A 166 21.45 5.04 -4.02
N MET A 167 20.88 4.05 -3.34
CA MET A 167 21.55 3.34 -2.25
C MET A 167 22.81 2.62 -2.76
N ASP A 168 22.75 1.97 -3.91
CA ASP A 168 23.89 1.34 -4.56
C ASP A 168 24.99 2.36 -4.88
N ARG A 169 24.61 3.51 -5.44
CA ARG A 169 25.52 4.61 -5.75
C ARG A 169 26.22 5.13 -4.50
N LEU A 170 25.48 5.35 -3.41
CA LEU A 170 26.03 5.82 -2.12
C LEU A 170 26.96 4.80 -1.48
N ASN A 171 26.65 3.52 -1.64
CA ASN A 171 27.46 2.41 -1.15
C ASN A 171 28.59 2.02 -2.11
N HIS A 172 28.86 2.83 -3.15
CA HIS A 172 29.90 2.58 -4.14
C HIS A 172 29.82 1.20 -4.80
N HIS A 173 28.60 0.68 -4.97
CA HIS A 173 28.32 -0.66 -5.50
C HIS A 173 29.07 -1.78 -4.77
N VAL A 174 29.30 -1.62 -3.46
CA VAL A 174 29.84 -2.70 -2.62
C VAL A 174 28.81 -3.81 -2.52
N ARG A 175 29.19 -5.02 -2.96
CA ARG A 175 28.31 -6.20 -3.06
C ARG A 175 27.53 -6.55 -1.78
N ASN A 176 28.06 -6.27 -0.60
CA ASN A 176 27.36 -6.57 0.66
C ASN A 176 26.24 -5.58 0.99
N PHE A 177 26.17 -4.47 0.26
CA PHE A 177 25.19 -3.39 0.44
C PHE A 177 24.44 -3.08 -0.85
N SER A 178 24.56 -3.93 -1.88
CA SER A 178 23.84 -3.76 -3.13
C SER A 178 22.38 -4.18 -2.99
N VAL A 179 21.49 -3.40 -3.60
CA VAL A 179 20.06 -3.62 -3.68
C VAL A 179 19.75 -4.18 -5.06
N GLU A 180 19.44 -5.47 -5.12
CA GLU A 180 19.08 -6.15 -6.36
C GLU A 180 17.58 -6.45 -6.40
N PHE A 181 16.94 -6.14 -7.53
CA PHE A 181 15.54 -6.49 -7.78
C PHE A 181 15.47 -7.79 -8.58
N ILE A 182 14.74 -8.78 -8.03
CA ILE A 182 14.52 -10.06 -8.69
C ILE A 182 13.22 -10.01 -9.53
N PRO A 183 13.22 -10.53 -10.77
CA PRO A 183 12.01 -10.58 -11.58
C PRO A 183 10.88 -11.37 -10.90
N TRP A 184 9.72 -10.74 -10.75
CA TRP A 184 8.51 -11.40 -10.25
C TRP A 184 7.83 -12.17 -11.37
N ILE A 185 7.62 -13.47 -11.17
CA ILE A 185 6.90 -14.34 -12.13
C ILE A 185 5.46 -14.47 -11.66
N GLN A 186 4.56 -13.70 -12.26
CA GLN A 186 3.13 -13.70 -11.90
C GLN A 186 2.42 -14.99 -12.34
N SER A 187 2.74 -15.52 -13.51
CA SER A 187 2.20 -16.78 -14.01
C SER A 187 3.24 -17.56 -14.79
N ASN A 188 3.12 -18.89 -14.76
CA ASN A 188 4.00 -19.79 -15.51
C ASN A 188 3.16 -20.95 -16.04
N LEU A 189 3.36 -21.35 -17.30
CA LEU A 189 2.63 -22.45 -17.93
C LEU A 189 2.78 -23.79 -17.18
N ASN A 190 3.90 -23.98 -16.49
CA ASN A 190 4.18 -25.16 -15.66
C ASN A 190 3.77 -24.97 -14.20
N GLY A 191 3.26 -23.80 -13.81
CA GLY A 191 2.75 -23.54 -12.47
C GLY A 191 1.51 -24.39 -12.20
N LEU A 192 1.44 -24.96 -11.00
CA LEU A 192 0.28 -25.73 -10.56
C LEU A 192 -0.91 -24.79 -10.35
N TYR A 193 -2.06 -25.15 -10.90
CA TYR A 193 -3.30 -24.39 -10.85
C TYR A 193 -4.39 -25.24 -10.21
N TYR A 194 -4.85 -24.81 -9.04
CA TYR A 194 -5.90 -25.50 -8.30
C TYR A 194 -7.27 -24.88 -8.61
N ARG A 195 -8.19 -25.67 -9.15
CA ARG A 195 -9.58 -25.25 -9.42
C ARG A 195 -10.56 -26.33 -9.00
N ASN A 196 -11.46 -25.99 -8.08
CA ASN A 196 -12.61 -26.81 -7.67
C ASN A 196 -12.27 -28.27 -7.33
N GLY A 197 -11.12 -28.51 -6.70
CA GLY A 197 -10.70 -29.86 -6.29
C GLY A 197 -10.26 -30.79 -7.43
N PHE A 198 -10.21 -30.30 -8.68
CA PHE A 198 -9.69 -31.09 -9.79
C PHE A 198 -8.22 -31.44 -9.56
N LYS A 199 -7.89 -32.71 -9.76
CA LYS A 199 -6.55 -33.28 -9.65
C LYS A 199 -6.33 -34.21 -10.83
N LEU A 200 -5.10 -34.26 -11.31
CA LEU A 200 -4.65 -35.27 -12.25
C LEU A 200 -4.65 -36.65 -11.56
N ASP A 201 -4.52 -37.72 -12.35
CA ASP A 201 -4.37 -39.10 -11.84
C ASP A 201 -3.17 -39.26 -10.90
N THR A 202 -2.18 -38.35 -10.99
CA THR A 202 -1.02 -38.27 -10.08
C THR A 202 -1.37 -37.73 -8.69
N GLY A 203 -2.59 -37.23 -8.47
CA GLY A 203 -3.03 -36.58 -7.24
C GLY A 203 -2.61 -35.11 -7.11
N LEU A 204 -1.82 -34.59 -8.06
CA LEU A 204 -1.43 -33.18 -8.13
C LEU A 204 -2.49 -32.34 -8.87
N PRO A 205 -2.62 -31.03 -8.55
CA PRO A 205 -3.36 -30.11 -9.41
C PRO A 205 -2.74 -30.07 -10.83
N PRO A 206 -3.52 -29.78 -11.88
CA PRO A 206 -2.99 -29.58 -13.22
C PRO A 206 -2.10 -28.34 -13.28
N THR A 207 -1.31 -28.23 -14.34
CA THR A 207 -0.62 -26.98 -14.66
C THR A 207 -1.56 -25.96 -15.33
N VAL A 208 -1.13 -24.70 -15.40
CA VAL A 208 -1.83 -23.65 -16.17
C VAL A 208 -2.03 -24.06 -17.64
N SER A 209 -1.01 -24.66 -18.27
CA SER A 209 -1.09 -25.14 -19.66
C SER A 209 -2.07 -26.31 -19.85
N GLN A 210 -2.14 -27.24 -18.90
CA GLN A 210 -3.09 -28.36 -18.94
C GLN A 210 -4.53 -27.88 -18.74
N SER A 211 -4.71 -26.85 -17.91
CA SER A 211 -6.03 -26.26 -17.63
C SER A 211 -6.58 -25.48 -18.82
N SER A 212 -5.73 -24.77 -19.58
CA SER A 212 -6.15 -24.00 -20.75
C SER A 212 -6.59 -24.88 -21.94
N GLN A 213 -6.05 -26.09 -22.05
CA GLN A 213 -6.40 -27.07 -23.09
C GLN A 213 -7.72 -27.81 -22.79
N ASN A 214 -8.12 -27.91 -21.51
CA ASN A 214 -9.36 -28.56 -21.06
C ASN A 214 -10.56 -27.60 -20.92
N ARG A 215 -10.51 -26.42 -21.56
CA ARG A 215 -11.56 -25.37 -21.51
C ARG A 215 -12.94 -25.80 -22.03
N SER A 216 -13.09 -26.98 -22.62
CA SER A 216 -14.38 -27.52 -23.09
C SER A 216 -15.40 -27.82 -21.98
N SER A 217 -15.08 -27.56 -20.71
CA SER A 217 -15.96 -27.90 -19.56
C SER A 217 -16.15 -26.77 -18.54
N SER A 218 -15.68 -25.54 -18.78
CA SER A 218 -16.19 -24.42 -17.99
C SER A 218 -17.59 -24.10 -18.50
N SER A 219 -18.59 -24.61 -17.81
CA SER A 219 -19.93 -24.03 -17.85
C SER A 219 -19.83 -22.62 -17.27
N SER A 220 -19.36 -21.65 -18.06
CA SER A 220 -19.76 -20.27 -17.84
C SER A 220 -21.28 -20.30 -17.92
N SER A 221 -21.97 -20.01 -16.82
CA SER A 221 -23.40 -19.78 -16.89
C SER A 221 -23.63 -18.79 -18.03
N PRO A 222 -24.49 -19.11 -19.02
CA PRO A 222 -24.74 -18.18 -20.11
C PRO A 222 -25.22 -16.86 -19.51
N MET A 223 -24.61 -15.74 -19.92
CA MET A 223 -25.03 -14.42 -19.47
C MET A 223 -26.50 -14.23 -19.81
N THR A 224 -27.28 -13.81 -18.81
CA THR A 224 -28.66 -13.42 -19.03
C THR A 224 -28.71 -12.01 -19.62
N PRO A 225 -29.80 -11.60 -20.29
CA PRO A 225 -29.94 -10.22 -20.75
C PRO A 225 -29.83 -9.16 -19.63
N SER A 226 -30.18 -9.51 -18.38
CA SER A 226 -30.00 -8.62 -17.23
C SER A 226 -28.53 -8.49 -16.83
N MET A 227 -27.76 -9.58 -16.89
CA MET A 227 -26.31 -9.57 -16.66
C MET A 227 -25.57 -8.76 -17.73
N GLU A 228 -25.93 -8.91 -19.00
CA GLU A 228 -25.34 -8.12 -20.11
C GLU A 228 -25.61 -6.62 -19.90
N ALA A 229 -26.86 -6.25 -19.62
CA ALA A 229 -27.23 -4.85 -19.38
C ALA A 229 -26.56 -4.24 -18.13
N LEU A 230 -26.27 -5.07 -17.11
CA LEU A 230 -25.50 -4.63 -15.94
C LEU A 230 -24.02 -4.44 -16.30
N SER A 231 -23.41 -5.41 -17.01
CA SER A 231 -22.03 -5.34 -17.47
C SER A 231 -21.79 -4.08 -18.30
N GLU A 232 -22.67 -3.75 -19.25
CA GLU A 232 -22.55 -2.54 -20.08
C GLU A 232 -22.53 -1.26 -19.23
N LYS A 233 -23.35 -1.19 -18.17
CA LYS A 233 -23.38 -0.03 -17.25
C LYS A 233 -22.10 0.08 -16.43
N LEU A 234 -21.54 -1.06 -16.01
CA LEU A 234 -20.29 -1.11 -15.25
C LEU A 234 -19.11 -0.73 -16.14
N ASP A 235 -19.04 -1.29 -17.35
CA ASP A 235 -17.99 -1.03 -18.33
C ASP A 235 -17.87 0.44 -18.71
N ALA A 236 -19.00 1.16 -18.75
CA ALA A 236 -19.03 2.59 -19.07
C ALA A 236 -18.10 3.45 -18.20
N PHE A 237 -17.82 3.05 -16.96
CA PHE A 237 -16.88 3.73 -16.07
C PHE A 237 -15.66 2.88 -15.68
N LEU A 238 -15.76 1.55 -15.69
CA LEU A 238 -14.63 0.66 -15.39
C LEU A 238 -13.59 0.64 -16.51
N SER A 239 -14.03 0.79 -17.76
CA SER A 239 -13.18 0.67 -18.96
C SER A 239 -12.76 2.04 -19.53
N ASN A 240 -12.72 3.08 -18.70
CA ASN A 240 -12.24 4.39 -19.11
C ASN A 240 -10.69 4.38 -19.22
N GLU A 241 -10.17 4.24 -20.45
CA GLU A 241 -8.72 4.21 -20.74
C GLU A 241 -7.95 5.40 -20.15
N THR A 242 -8.54 6.59 -20.17
CA THR A 242 -7.89 7.81 -19.64
C THR A 242 -7.70 7.69 -18.14
N PHE A 243 -8.77 7.35 -17.42
CA PHE A 243 -8.74 7.19 -15.97
C PHE A 243 -7.82 6.03 -15.54
N LEU A 244 -7.82 4.91 -16.28
CA LEU A 244 -6.90 3.79 -16.04
C LEU A 244 -5.43 4.19 -16.22
N GLY A 245 -5.13 5.04 -17.21
CA GLY A 245 -3.80 5.62 -17.38
C GLY A 245 -3.41 6.58 -16.25
N GLU A 246 -4.35 7.36 -15.73
CA GLU A 246 -4.14 8.24 -14.56
C GLU A 246 -3.84 7.43 -13.29
N ILE A 247 -4.55 6.32 -13.07
CA ILE A 247 -4.27 5.39 -11.97
C ILE A 247 -2.83 4.86 -12.03
N ALA A 248 -2.36 4.48 -13.23
CA ALA A 248 -1.00 3.96 -13.39
C ALA A 248 0.08 5.04 -13.18
N THR A 249 -0.22 6.29 -13.53
CA THR A 249 0.77 7.38 -13.52
C THR A 249 0.81 8.18 -12.21
N ASN A 250 -0.32 8.33 -11.51
CA ASN A 250 -0.41 9.00 -10.22
C ASN A 250 -1.67 8.51 -9.49
N ILE A 251 -1.53 7.41 -8.75
CA ILE A 251 -2.65 6.70 -8.13
C ILE A 251 -3.41 7.59 -7.13
N TYR A 252 -2.69 8.48 -6.45
CA TYR A 252 -3.28 9.33 -5.43
C TYR A 252 -4.09 10.48 -6.03
N ASN A 253 -3.61 11.10 -7.10
CA ASN A 253 -4.37 12.11 -7.84
C ASN A 253 -5.63 11.49 -8.45
N ALA A 254 -5.50 10.31 -9.07
CA ALA A 254 -6.62 9.57 -9.61
C ALA A 254 -7.64 9.17 -8.52
N HIS A 255 -7.18 8.81 -7.31
CA HIS A 255 -8.10 8.50 -6.19
C HIS A 255 -8.87 9.72 -5.74
N ARG A 256 -8.22 10.90 -5.66
CA ARG A 256 -8.91 12.16 -5.35
C ARG A 256 -10.03 12.42 -6.35
N ASP A 257 -9.73 12.29 -7.64
CA ASP A 257 -10.72 12.52 -8.70
C ASP A 257 -11.83 11.47 -8.64
N TRP A 258 -11.51 10.20 -8.35
CA TRP A 258 -12.49 9.14 -8.08
C TRP A 258 -13.41 9.45 -6.90
N LEU A 259 -12.89 10.00 -5.80
CA LEU A 259 -13.69 10.36 -4.62
C LEU A 259 -14.74 11.43 -4.91
N VAL A 260 -14.53 12.27 -5.93
CA VAL A 260 -15.45 13.35 -6.31
C VAL A 260 -16.32 12.95 -7.50
N GLU A 261 -15.69 12.49 -8.58
CA GLU A 261 -16.31 12.27 -9.89
C GLU A 261 -16.74 10.82 -10.10
N GLY A 262 -16.26 9.91 -9.26
CA GLY A 262 -16.57 8.49 -9.33
C GLY A 262 -18.07 8.21 -9.28
N LEU A 263 -18.46 7.14 -9.98
CA LEU A 263 -19.85 6.69 -10.09
C LEU A 263 -20.80 7.77 -10.64
N GLY A 264 -20.30 8.65 -11.52
CA GLY A 264 -21.10 9.72 -12.13
C GLY A 264 -21.31 10.92 -11.19
N GLY A 265 -20.31 11.25 -10.36
CA GLY A 265 -20.34 12.38 -9.43
C GLY A 265 -21.02 12.09 -8.09
N MET A 266 -21.22 10.81 -7.75
CA MET A 266 -21.80 10.40 -6.46
C MET A 266 -20.75 10.11 -5.39
N GLY A 267 -19.48 10.22 -5.76
CA GLY A 267 -18.33 9.85 -4.95
C GLY A 267 -18.02 8.36 -5.04
N GLY A 268 -16.81 8.05 -5.48
CA GLY A 268 -16.41 6.70 -5.84
C GLY A 268 -16.35 5.70 -4.70
N ASP A 269 -16.15 6.16 -3.46
CA ASP A 269 -16.11 5.32 -2.25
C ASP A 269 -17.39 5.42 -1.40
N THR A 270 -18.43 6.07 -1.93
CA THR A 270 -19.73 6.19 -1.25
C THR A 270 -20.45 4.83 -1.14
N TRP A 271 -20.15 3.91 -2.04
CA TRP A 271 -20.81 2.62 -2.16
C TRP A 271 -19.78 1.48 -2.23
N SER A 272 -20.10 0.34 -1.61
CA SER A 272 -19.50 -0.92 -2.04
C SER A 272 -20.00 -1.31 -3.42
N GLU A 273 -19.24 -2.14 -4.13
CA GLU A 273 -19.59 -2.57 -5.49
C GLU A 273 -20.99 -3.18 -5.54
N PHE A 274 -21.24 -4.12 -4.63
CA PHE A 274 -22.54 -4.77 -4.48
C PHE A 274 -23.66 -3.77 -4.17
N ALA A 275 -23.43 -2.86 -3.22
CA ALA A 275 -24.44 -1.89 -2.81
C ALA A 275 -24.77 -0.90 -3.93
N TYR A 276 -23.78 -0.52 -4.74
CA TYR A 276 -23.97 0.31 -5.92
C TYR A 276 -24.85 -0.41 -6.96
N MET A 277 -24.51 -1.66 -7.29
CA MET A 277 -25.26 -2.43 -8.27
C MET A 277 -26.71 -2.66 -7.86
N VAL A 278 -26.95 -3.08 -6.62
CA VAL A 278 -28.30 -3.38 -6.14
C VAL A 278 -29.14 -2.12 -5.92
N ASN A 279 -28.61 -1.12 -5.21
CA ASN A 279 -29.43 0.01 -4.76
C ASN A 279 -29.49 1.16 -5.77
N TYR A 280 -28.48 1.31 -6.63
CA TYR A 280 -28.42 2.41 -7.59
C TYR A 280 -28.71 1.94 -9.02
N LEU A 281 -28.05 0.86 -9.47
CA LEU A 281 -28.30 0.32 -10.81
C LEU A 281 -29.56 -0.56 -10.91
N ASN A 282 -30.20 -0.85 -9.76
CA ASN A 282 -31.36 -1.74 -9.62
C ASN A 282 -31.09 -3.15 -10.18
N ALA A 283 -29.86 -3.65 -10.02
CA ALA A 283 -29.50 -5.02 -10.35
C ALA A 283 -30.22 -6.00 -9.42
N THR A 284 -30.50 -7.21 -9.91
CA THR A 284 -30.92 -8.29 -9.03
C THR A 284 -29.76 -8.70 -8.12
N MET A 285 -30.05 -9.32 -6.97
CA MET A 285 -29.00 -9.82 -6.09
C MET A 285 -28.15 -10.91 -6.77
N GLU A 286 -28.75 -11.70 -7.67
CA GLU A 286 -28.05 -12.72 -8.45
C GLU A 286 -27.08 -12.12 -9.46
N ASP A 287 -27.52 -11.09 -10.21
CA ASP A 287 -26.64 -10.37 -11.13
C ASP A 287 -25.53 -9.65 -10.37
N ALA A 288 -25.85 -8.98 -9.25
CA ALA A 288 -24.86 -8.28 -8.45
C ALA A 288 -23.83 -9.23 -7.82
N ASP A 289 -24.24 -10.40 -7.33
CA ASP A 289 -23.33 -11.42 -6.78
C ASP A 289 -22.39 -11.99 -7.86
N ALA A 290 -22.87 -12.09 -9.11
CA ALA A 290 -22.06 -12.54 -10.24
C ALA A 290 -20.93 -11.56 -10.63
N PHE A 291 -21.09 -10.26 -10.36
CA PHE A 291 -20.12 -9.22 -10.73
C PHE A 291 -19.42 -8.54 -9.53
N SER A 292 -19.92 -8.68 -8.30
CA SER A 292 -19.34 -8.00 -7.15
C SER A 292 -18.12 -8.73 -6.59
N GLY A 293 -17.06 -7.99 -6.31
CA GLY A 293 -15.99 -8.43 -5.43
C GLY A 293 -16.38 -8.39 -3.95
N ALA A 294 -15.49 -8.89 -3.10
CA ALA A 294 -15.58 -8.73 -1.64
C ALA A 294 -15.13 -7.34 -1.17
N ASP A 295 -14.82 -6.44 -2.10
CA ASP A 295 -14.18 -5.17 -1.82
C ASP A 295 -15.19 -4.07 -1.45
N PRO A 296 -14.82 -3.18 -0.51
CA PRO A 296 -15.71 -2.10 -0.05
C PRO A 296 -15.90 -0.97 -1.05
N SER A 297 -15.21 -0.96 -2.20
CA SER A 297 -15.31 0.03 -3.27
C SER A 297 -14.63 -0.48 -4.55
N PHE A 298 -15.15 -0.07 -5.71
CA PHE A 298 -14.51 -0.30 -7.01
C PHE A 298 -13.10 0.29 -7.14
N TRP A 299 -12.67 1.17 -6.23
CA TRP A 299 -11.30 1.69 -6.23
C TRP A 299 -10.25 0.59 -6.01
N ILE A 300 -10.56 -0.39 -5.14
CA ILE A 300 -9.56 -1.35 -4.67
C ILE A 300 -9.17 -2.33 -5.78
N ASP A 301 -10.13 -2.75 -6.60
CA ASP A 301 -9.88 -3.66 -7.73
C ASP A 301 -9.15 -3.00 -8.90
N ARG A 302 -8.98 -1.68 -8.86
CA ARG A 302 -8.24 -0.92 -9.88
C ARG A 302 -6.79 -0.64 -9.50
N GLN A 303 -6.36 -1.02 -8.31
CA GLN A 303 -4.99 -0.75 -7.88
C GLN A 303 -4.01 -1.66 -8.65
N PRO A 304 -2.92 -1.09 -9.20
CA PRO A 304 -1.90 -1.88 -9.89
C PRO A 304 -1.34 -3.00 -8.99
N GLY A 305 -1.31 -4.22 -9.51
CA GLY A 305 -0.81 -5.39 -8.77
C GLY A 305 -1.86 -6.19 -8.00
N LYS A 306 -3.15 -5.82 -8.08
CA LYS A 306 -4.24 -6.77 -7.82
C LYS A 306 -4.55 -7.59 -9.10
N PRO A 307 -4.85 -8.90 -8.99
CA PRO A 307 -5.43 -9.63 -10.11
C PRO A 307 -6.77 -8.99 -10.50
N SER A 308 -7.03 -8.82 -11.79
CA SER A 308 -8.33 -8.32 -12.26
C SER A 308 -9.43 -9.31 -11.90
N MET A 309 -10.65 -8.84 -11.67
CA MET A 309 -11.82 -9.70 -11.45
C MET A 309 -12.22 -10.53 -12.70
N VAL A 310 -11.50 -10.41 -13.82
CA VAL A 310 -11.94 -10.91 -15.14
C VAL A 310 -11.02 -12.00 -15.71
N ASP A 311 -10.15 -12.61 -14.90
CA ASP A 311 -9.33 -13.77 -15.31
C ASP A 311 -9.84 -15.12 -14.75
#